data_AF-A0A835SKD3-F1
#
_entry.id   AF-A0A835SKD3-F1
#
_cell.length_a   1.000
_cell.length_b   1.000
_cell.length_c   1.000
_cell.angle_alpha   90.00
_cell.angle_beta   90.00
_cell.angle_gamma   90.00
#
_symmetry.space_group_name_H-M   'P 1'
#
loop_
_entity.id
_entity.type
_entity.pdbx_description
1 polymer ?
#
loop_
_entity_poly.entity_id
_entity_poly.type
_entity_poly.pdbx_seq_one_letter_code
_entity_poly.pdbx_strand_id
1 'polypeptide(L)'
;MVSRGRAAKAVRALAPPGSTARLLVFVDSFPAEELAQWSIQDTDDDTLIFDYIAGRFEKDSKATSSAPGPAHRGGQQVGGGSSTSARDGQHPQGTAAGEDAVGVSTGQHNQAALIPDTSAAYFRRVMAAQFPDSGSTSGGTGGLLGMRLRQFDLDQPLGALLPVSSAAQEAILHDSDLLNYVAVEPDGGSVRTFGQMVTNALMGWHDVQLASSETATSFKTQLLVDIPLSYALGRLGLHFRIDRNTADPSGATTKRLRPDFLCWIRNALLLKGEEKANESALQEASRELTSKMATSWRPGLLPGVSMPCMMAYAAAGNLMQFFAITESSGGGGVEAWPISELLDISRPLGRIKVVHHTLHIARLLAAYAPLAPPQLSIALGGMIQSKGLGGRLLGNVMLFGDFVQKRAFEYLGQPGVVLDFSTLVELYTATGRELCANLVRLHQGAIRMEGTTLVLHLEPVGLPLDAPPADEATLKEAIRGVLLGVAALHRAGFVHRDIRWRNVVRVPELRSSGSLSTYVLIDLEHAARADCAVDCREPDFRLGSWPSEDMLESGSGRYTPASDLCLVAHLMMCIPLSQSGQHLQQALAARQVPSAEAALQHEWLSLHAA
;
A
#
# COMPACT_ATOMS: atom_id res chain seq x y z
N MET A 1 -31.78 3.21 6.64
CA MET A 1 -32.47 1.91 6.78
C MET A 1 -32.44 1.14 5.47
N VAL A 2 -31.67 0.05 5.43
CA VAL A 2 -31.55 -0.82 4.26
C VAL A 2 -32.37 -2.08 4.50
N SER A 3 -33.40 -2.34 3.68
CA SER A 3 -34.09 -3.64 3.74
C SER A 3 -33.23 -4.71 3.06
N ARG A 4 -33.31 -5.97 3.53
CA ARG A 4 -32.55 -7.10 2.93
C ARG A 4 -32.73 -7.20 1.41
N GLY A 5 -33.95 -6.97 0.91
CA GLY A 5 -34.22 -6.90 -0.53
C GLY A 5 -33.51 -5.76 -1.27
N ARG A 6 -33.30 -4.59 -0.64
CA ARG A 6 -32.50 -3.49 -1.20
C ARG A 6 -31.00 -3.81 -1.18
N ALA A 7 -30.48 -4.38 -0.10
CA ALA A 7 -29.09 -4.85 -0.02
C ALA A 7 -28.78 -5.90 -1.10
N ALA A 8 -29.63 -6.92 -1.24
CA ALA A 8 -29.49 -7.96 -2.26
C ALA A 8 -29.59 -7.40 -3.70
N LYS A 9 -30.48 -6.42 -3.95
CA LYS A 9 -30.58 -5.72 -5.25
C LYS A 9 -29.33 -4.90 -5.57
N ALA A 10 -28.72 -4.25 -4.57
CA ALA A 10 -27.47 -3.51 -4.72
C ALA A 10 -26.28 -4.46 -5.01
N VAL A 11 -26.14 -5.55 -4.25
CA VAL A 11 -25.11 -6.59 -4.49
C VAL A 11 -25.21 -7.14 -5.91
N ARG A 12 -26.40 -7.47 -6.40
CA ARG A 12 -26.58 -7.97 -7.78
C ARG A 12 -26.28 -6.94 -8.87
N ALA A 13 -26.33 -5.65 -8.56
CA ALA A 13 -26.08 -4.57 -9.52
C ALA A 13 -24.62 -4.07 -9.53
N LEU A 14 -23.89 -4.23 -8.41
CA LEU A 14 -22.58 -3.61 -8.20
C LEU A 14 -21.45 -4.60 -7.86
N ALA A 15 -21.76 -5.85 -7.52
CA ALA A 15 -20.70 -6.84 -7.22
C ALA A 15 -19.91 -7.23 -8.47
N PRO A 16 -18.57 -7.32 -8.39
CA PRO A 16 -17.74 -7.85 -9.46
C PRO A 16 -18.15 -9.28 -9.87
N PRO A 17 -17.90 -9.68 -11.14
CA PRO A 17 -18.12 -11.05 -11.60
C PRO A 17 -17.45 -12.09 -10.69
N GLY A 18 -18.21 -13.12 -10.29
CA GLY A 18 -17.75 -14.16 -9.34
C GLY A 18 -18.00 -13.87 -7.87
N SER A 19 -18.18 -12.60 -7.47
CA SER A 19 -18.38 -12.21 -6.05
C SER A 19 -19.85 -12.19 -5.62
N THR A 20 -20.79 -12.11 -6.56
CA THR A 20 -22.22 -11.88 -6.30
C THR A 20 -22.84 -12.94 -5.38
N ALA A 21 -22.53 -14.23 -5.56
CA ALA A 21 -23.09 -15.30 -4.74
C ALA A 21 -22.62 -15.23 -3.28
N ARG A 22 -21.32 -14.96 -3.06
CA ARG A 22 -20.73 -14.80 -1.72
C ARG A 22 -21.30 -13.59 -0.98
N LEU A 23 -21.44 -12.46 -1.68
CA LEU A 23 -22.00 -11.24 -1.09
C LEU A 23 -23.50 -11.35 -0.80
N LEU A 24 -24.25 -12.16 -1.54
CA LEU A 24 -25.64 -12.47 -1.21
C LEU A 24 -25.74 -13.34 0.04
N VAL A 25 -24.93 -14.40 0.17
CA VAL A 25 -24.85 -15.21 1.41
C VAL A 25 -24.45 -14.35 2.61
N PHE A 26 -23.53 -13.40 2.43
CA PHE A 26 -23.16 -12.43 3.46
C PHE A 26 -24.36 -11.55 3.87
N VAL A 27 -25.09 -10.95 2.91
CA VAL A 27 -26.30 -10.15 3.20
C VAL A 27 -27.40 -10.97 3.87
N ASP A 28 -27.58 -12.22 3.48
CA ASP A 28 -28.59 -13.12 4.08
C ASP A 28 -28.21 -13.58 5.50
N SER A 29 -26.93 -13.50 5.89
CA SER A 29 -26.46 -13.85 7.23
C SER A 29 -26.83 -12.83 8.33
N PHE A 30 -27.21 -11.60 7.96
CA PHE A 30 -27.57 -10.55 8.93
C PHE A 30 -29.07 -10.57 9.27
N PRO A 31 -29.47 -10.46 10.55
CA PRO A 31 -30.86 -10.20 10.96
C PRO A 31 -31.47 -8.97 10.28
N ALA A 32 -32.79 -8.99 10.06
CA ALA A 32 -33.50 -7.89 9.40
C ALA A 32 -33.43 -6.57 10.19
N GLU A 33 -33.38 -6.65 11.52
CA GLU A 33 -33.24 -5.53 12.44
C GLU A 33 -31.85 -4.88 12.36
N GLU A 34 -30.80 -5.68 12.14
CA GLU A 34 -29.42 -5.21 12.00
C GLU A 34 -29.22 -4.50 10.65
N LEU A 35 -29.72 -5.09 9.55
CA LEU A 35 -29.74 -4.45 8.23
C LEU A 35 -30.54 -3.13 8.23
N ALA A 36 -31.61 -3.03 9.02
CA ALA A 36 -32.37 -1.79 9.16
C ALA A 36 -31.55 -0.66 9.81
N GLN A 37 -30.60 -0.99 10.70
CA GLN A 37 -29.70 -0.03 11.34
C GLN A 37 -28.54 0.42 10.43
N TRP A 38 -28.27 -0.27 9.31
CA TRP A 38 -27.21 0.14 8.40
C TRP A 38 -27.56 1.50 7.75
N SER A 39 -26.67 2.48 7.97
CA SER A 39 -26.54 3.67 7.12
C SER A 39 -25.42 3.43 6.12
N ILE A 40 -25.69 3.72 4.84
CA ILE A 40 -24.63 3.91 3.86
C ILE A 40 -24.11 5.33 4.13
N GLN A 41 -22.92 5.43 4.72
CA GLN A 41 -22.17 6.68 4.74
C GLN A 41 -21.29 6.72 3.51
N ASP A 42 -21.59 7.69 2.65
CA ASP A 42 -20.65 8.24 1.68
C ASP A 42 -19.48 8.84 2.47
N THR A 43 -18.24 8.49 2.12
CA THR A 43 -17.03 8.99 2.78
C THR A 43 -16.14 9.79 1.83
N ASP A 44 -16.58 9.95 0.58
CA ASP A 44 -15.96 10.70 -0.52
C ASP A 44 -16.64 12.07 -0.74
N ASP A 45 -17.87 12.24 -0.25
CA ASP A 45 -18.78 13.39 -0.49
C ASP A 45 -19.23 13.50 -1.96
N ASP A 46 -19.31 12.35 -2.65
CA ASP A 46 -19.63 12.23 -4.08
C ASP A 46 -21.15 12.35 -4.31
N THR A 47 -21.63 13.58 -4.47
CA THR A 47 -23.02 13.96 -4.81
C THR A 47 -23.69 13.09 -5.90
N LEU A 48 -22.89 12.49 -6.79
CA LEU A 48 -23.30 11.50 -7.80
C LEU A 48 -24.09 10.30 -7.23
N ILE A 49 -23.80 9.84 -6.00
CA ILE A 49 -24.55 8.73 -5.37
C ILE A 49 -25.96 9.18 -4.98
N PHE A 50 -26.09 10.39 -4.44
CA PHE A 50 -27.40 10.98 -4.12
C PHE A 50 -28.24 11.21 -5.38
N ASP A 51 -27.65 11.76 -6.44
CA ASP A 51 -28.34 11.98 -7.72
C ASP A 51 -28.74 10.67 -8.41
N TYR A 52 -27.87 9.65 -8.36
CA TYR A 52 -28.19 8.30 -8.87
C TYR A 52 -29.36 7.65 -8.11
N ILE A 53 -29.41 7.82 -6.78
CA ILE A 53 -30.51 7.30 -5.96
C ILE A 53 -31.80 8.10 -6.23
N ALA A 54 -31.75 9.43 -6.26
CA ALA A 54 -32.89 10.30 -6.53
C ALA A 54 -33.50 10.06 -7.93
N GLY A 55 -32.68 10.04 -8.97
CA GLY A 55 -33.12 9.76 -10.35
C GLY A 55 -33.67 8.35 -10.55
N ARG A 56 -33.37 7.40 -9.65
CA ARG A 56 -33.97 6.06 -9.64
C ARG A 56 -35.33 6.04 -8.96
N PHE A 57 -35.54 6.83 -7.90
CA PHE A 57 -36.86 6.98 -7.26
C PHE A 57 -37.89 7.61 -8.21
N GLU A 58 -37.51 8.60 -9.04
CA GLU A 58 -38.43 9.15 -10.05
C GLU A 58 -38.81 8.14 -11.14
N LYS A 59 -37.88 7.27 -11.55
CA LYS A 59 -38.14 6.23 -12.55
C LYS A 59 -39.01 5.10 -12.01
N ASP A 60 -38.71 4.58 -10.82
CA ASP A 60 -39.53 3.52 -10.20
C ASP A 60 -40.95 4.03 -9.86
N SER A 61 -41.14 5.33 -9.61
CA SER A 61 -42.46 5.97 -9.42
C SER A 61 -43.30 6.11 -10.71
N LYS A 62 -42.66 6.11 -11.89
CA LYS A 62 -43.34 6.19 -13.20
C LYS A 62 -43.55 4.81 -13.84
N ALA A 63 -42.87 3.77 -13.35
CA ALA A 63 -42.93 2.42 -13.91
C ALA A 63 -44.15 1.60 -13.44
N THR A 64 -44.85 2.01 -12.38
CA THR A 64 -46.03 1.30 -11.83
C THR A 64 -47.34 1.53 -12.61
N SER A 65 -47.31 2.28 -13.72
CA SER A 65 -48.50 2.57 -14.54
C SER A 65 -48.33 2.26 -16.03
N SER A 66 -48.02 1.00 -16.38
CA SER A 66 -48.40 0.42 -17.70
C SER A 66 -48.21 -1.10 -17.76
N ALA A 67 -49.30 -1.80 -18.11
CA ALA A 67 -49.27 -3.14 -18.73
C ALA A 67 -49.67 -2.98 -20.21
N PRO A 68 -49.10 -3.76 -21.14
CA PRO A 68 -49.63 -5.10 -21.50
C PRO A 68 -48.45 -6.11 -21.70
N GLY A 69 -48.57 -7.39 -22.05
CA GLY A 69 -49.56 -8.25 -22.72
C GLY A 69 -48.77 -9.21 -23.65
N PRO A 70 -49.08 -10.53 -23.73
CA PRO A 70 -48.11 -11.51 -24.25
C PRO A 70 -48.32 -11.95 -25.72
N ALA A 71 -47.25 -12.35 -26.42
CA ALA A 71 -47.34 -13.12 -27.68
C ALA A 71 -46.11 -14.03 -27.97
N HIS A 72 -46.42 -15.21 -28.52
CA HIS A 72 -45.69 -16.25 -29.27
C HIS A 72 -44.17 -16.13 -29.63
N ARG A 73 -43.32 -17.17 -29.83
CA ARG A 73 -43.34 -18.64 -30.13
C ARG A 73 -42.56 -18.90 -31.45
N GLY A 74 -41.54 -19.79 -31.47
CA GLY A 74 -41.14 -20.54 -32.69
C GLY A 74 -39.65 -20.68 -33.06
N GLY A 75 -39.21 -21.94 -33.33
CA GLY A 75 -38.05 -22.36 -34.16
C GLY A 75 -36.63 -22.16 -33.59
N GLN A 76 -35.69 -23.12 -33.43
CA GLN A 76 -35.41 -24.50 -33.92
C GLN A 76 -34.53 -24.64 -35.19
N GLN A 77 -33.23 -24.94 -34.99
CA GLN A 77 -32.25 -25.69 -35.82
C GLN A 77 -30.91 -25.68 -35.02
N VAL A 78 -30.11 -26.72 -34.74
CA VAL A 78 -29.82 -28.08 -35.25
C VAL A 78 -28.71 -28.15 -36.32
N GLY A 79 -27.60 -28.82 -35.96
CA GLY A 79 -26.41 -29.15 -36.78
C GLY A 79 -25.11 -28.62 -36.14
N GLY A 80 -24.04 -29.38 -35.84
CA GLY A 80 -23.76 -30.81 -36.05
C GLY A 80 -22.46 -31.01 -36.84
N GLY A 81 -21.36 -31.47 -36.23
CA GLY A 81 -20.09 -31.70 -36.98
C GLY A 81 -18.86 -32.05 -36.13
N SER A 82 -18.02 -32.95 -36.64
CA SER A 82 -16.87 -33.57 -35.95
C SER A 82 -15.87 -34.13 -37.00
N SER A 83 -14.63 -34.58 -36.72
CA SER A 83 -13.86 -34.75 -35.48
C SER A 83 -12.35 -34.98 -35.79
N THR A 84 -11.54 -35.21 -34.76
CA THR A 84 -10.32 -36.08 -34.73
C THR A 84 -8.96 -35.66 -35.31
N SER A 85 -7.92 -36.20 -34.64
CA SER A 85 -6.49 -36.38 -34.98
C SER A 85 -5.61 -35.11 -35.04
N ALA A 86 -4.50 -34.95 -34.30
CA ALA A 86 -3.43 -35.84 -33.81
C ALA A 86 -2.33 -36.15 -34.86
N ARG A 87 -1.09 -35.74 -34.56
CA ARG A 87 0.14 -36.22 -35.21
C ARG A 87 1.38 -35.97 -34.35
N ASP A 88 2.28 -36.95 -34.34
CA ASP A 88 3.55 -36.96 -33.63
C ASP A 88 4.62 -36.04 -34.25
N GLY A 89 5.64 -35.69 -33.44
CA GLY A 89 6.87 -35.04 -33.89
C GLY A 89 8.03 -35.42 -32.95
N GLN A 90 9.06 -36.07 -33.48
CA GLN A 90 10.13 -36.70 -32.70
C GLN A 90 11.26 -35.74 -32.28
N HIS A 91 12.00 -36.15 -31.24
CA HIS A 91 13.33 -35.64 -30.88
C HIS A 91 14.34 -35.72 -32.04
N PRO A 92 15.43 -34.94 -31.96
CA PRO A 92 16.71 -35.57 -31.60
C PRO A 92 17.46 -34.87 -30.44
N GLN A 93 18.56 -35.51 -30.03
CA GLN A 93 19.38 -35.20 -28.85
C GLN A 93 20.50 -34.17 -29.13
N GLY A 94 21.03 -33.57 -28.07
CA GLY A 94 22.24 -32.74 -28.10
C GLY A 94 22.93 -32.65 -26.74
N THR A 95 24.03 -33.39 -26.60
CA THR A 95 25.13 -33.34 -25.62
C THR A 95 25.60 -31.94 -25.19
N ALA A 96 26.41 -31.71 -24.15
CA ALA A 96 26.78 -32.43 -22.92
C ALA A 96 27.84 -31.57 -22.18
N ALA A 97 27.67 -31.31 -20.88
CA ALA A 97 28.68 -30.75 -19.96
C ALA A 97 28.04 -30.71 -18.55
N GLY A 98 28.74 -30.95 -17.45
CA GLY A 98 30.12 -31.40 -17.24
C GLY A 98 30.31 -31.51 -15.73
N GLU A 99 30.65 -32.70 -15.22
CA GLU A 99 30.80 -32.93 -13.78
C GLU A 99 32.13 -32.35 -13.30
N ASP A 100 32.07 -31.50 -12.27
CA ASP A 100 33.21 -31.32 -11.35
C ASP A 100 32.67 -31.26 -9.92
N ALA A 101 33.02 -32.27 -9.14
CA ALA A 101 32.49 -32.50 -7.80
C ALA A 101 33.46 -31.96 -6.75
N VAL A 102 32.95 -31.14 -5.81
CA VAL A 102 33.67 -30.80 -4.57
C VAL A 102 32.76 -30.97 -3.36
N GLY A 103 33.11 -31.91 -2.50
CA GLY A 103 32.85 -31.80 -1.06
C GLY A 103 31.42 -32.04 -0.57
N VAL A 104 30.82 -33.19 -0.87
CA VAL A 104 29.61 -33.66 -0.16
C VAL A 104 29.97 -34.00 1.29
N SER A 105 29.71 -33.07 2.22
CA SER A 105 29.69 -33.35 3.66
C SER A 105 28.31 -33.86 4.09
N THR A 106 28.01 -35.12 3.80
CA THR A 106 26.82 -35.81 4.32
C THR A 106 26.88 -35.97 5.84
N GLY A 107 25.90 -35.43 6.56
CA GLY A 107 25.56 -35.92 7.90
C GLY A 107 25.20 -34.85 8.93
N GLN A 108 23.92 -34.47 8.98
CA GLN A 108 23.07 -34.20 10.16
C GLN A 108 21.97 -33.16 9.88
N HIS A 109 21.01 -33.53 9.03
CA HIS A 109 19.71 -32.87 8.94
C HIS A 109 18.61 -33.93 9.02
N ASN A 110 17.99 -34.04 10.20
CA ASN A 110 16.56 -34.32 10.40
C ASN A 110 16.24 -34.50 11.90
N GLN A 111 16.24 -33.38 12.61
CA GLN A 111 15.36 -33.15 13.75
C GLN A 111 15.24 -31.63 13.87
N ALA A 112 14.13 -31.07 13.39
CA ALA A 112 13.73 -29.74 13.81
C ALA A 112 13.43 -29.86 15.31
N ALA A 113 14.35 -29.38 16.16
CA ALA A 113 14.07 -29.27 17.58
C ALA A 113 12.78 -28.47 17.74
N LEU A 114 11.80 -29.03 18.46
CA LEU A 114 10.56 -28.30 18.76
C LEU A 114 10.95 -27.03 19.52
N ILE A 115 10.94 -25.89 18.83
CA ILE A 115 11.08 -24.59 19.45
C ILE A 115 9.83 -24.42 20.32
N PRO A 116 9.95 -24.39 21.65
CA PRO A 116 8.79 -24.25 22.52
C PRO A 116 8.10 -22.91 22.23
N ASP A 117 6.77 -22.86 22.37
CA ASP A 117 6.04 -21.61 22.22
C ASP A 117 6.52 -20.58 23.26
N THR A 118 7.29 -19.61 22.79
CA THR A 118 7.78 -18.50 23.62
C THR A 118 6.90 -17.25 23.48
N SER A 119 5.79 -17.31 22.73
CA SER A 119 4.99 -16.14 22.36
C SER A 119 4.53 -15.37 23.59
N ALA A 120 3.91 -16.06 24.55
CA ALA A 120 3.42 -15.46 25.79
C ALA A 120 4.55 -14.88 26.67
N ALA A 121 5.78 -15.40 26.58
CA ALA A 121 6.94 -14.86 27.29
C ALA A 121 7.54 -13.65 26.54
N TYR A 122 7.60 -13.71 25.21
CA TYR A 122 8.02 -12.62 24.34
C TYR A 122 7.07 -11.41 24.45
N PHE A 123 5.76 -11.64 24.31
CA PHE A 123 4.72 -10.62 24.48
C PHE A 123 4.78 -9.98 25.88
N ARG A 124 4.94 -10.78 26.94
CA ARG A 124 5.16 -10.24 28.30
C ARG A 124 6.41 -9.38 28.40
N ARG A 125 7.55 -9.83 27.84
CA ARG A 125 8.82 -9.07 27.84
C ARG A 125 8.70 -7.76 27.07
N VAL A 126 8.10 -7.78 25.88
CA VAL A 126 7.93 -6.56 25.05
C VAL A 126 6.97 -5.57 25.70
N MET A 127 5.83 -6.03 26.21
CA MET A 127 4.89 -5.16 26.94
C MET A 127 5.52 -4.58 28.21
N ALA A 128 6.21 -5.40 29.02
CA ALA A 128 6.87 -4.91 30.23
C ALA A 128 8.01 -3.92 29.94
N ALA A 129 8.79 -4.14 28.88
CA ALA A 129 9.88 -3.24 28.48
C ALA A 129 9.38 -1.92 27.87
N GLN A 130 8.21 -1.90 27.23
CA GLN A 130 7.61 -0.69 26.66
C GLN A 130 6.76 0.09 27.67
N PHE A 131 6.34 -0.53 28.78
CA PHE A 131 5.58 0.11 29.86
C PHE A 131 6.14 -0.25 31.25
N PRO A 132 7.34 0.25 31.62
CA PRO A 132 7.82 0.16 32.99
C PRO A 132 6.90 0.99 33.91
N ASP A 133 6.19 0.29 34.79
CA ASP A 133 5.29 0.80 35.83
C ASP A 133 4.30 1.90 35.41
N SER A 134 3.08 1.48 35.05
CA SER A 134 1.87 2.32 35.11
C SER A 134 1.42 2.60 36.56
N GLY A 135 2.38 2.87 37.45
CA GLY A 135 2.22 3.19 38.87
C GLY A 135 2.06 4.69 39.12
N SER A 136 1.30 5.40 38.29
CA SER A 136 0.95 6.80 38.54
C SER A 136 -0.43 7.15 37.98
N THR A 137 -1.35 7.48 38.87
CA THR A 137 -2.64 8.08 38.53
C THR A 137 -2.46 9.57 38.20
N SER A 138 -2.03 9.89 36.99
CA SER A 138 -2.18 11.24 36.42
C SER A 138 -2.72 11.16 34.99
N GLY A 139 -3.78 11.91 34.73
CA GLY A 139 -4.61 11.74 33.53
C GLY A 139 -3.97 12.24 32.25
N GLY A 140 -3.97 11.39 31.21
CA GLY A 140 -3.58 11.73 29.85
C GLY A 140 -3.49 10.46 29.00
N THR A 141 -4.42 10.30 28.05
CA THR A 141 -4.55 9.19 27.06
C THR A 141 -4.64 7.74 27.56
N GLY A 142 -3.87 7.29 28.55
CA GLY A 142 -3.82 5.89 29.00
C GLY A 142 -5.15 5.31 29.51
N GLY A 143 -6.00 6.15 30.11
CA GLY A 143 -7.31 5.73 30.63
C GLY A 143 -8.28 5.25 29.54
N LEU A 144 -8.30 5.89 28.37
CA LEU A 144 -9.25 5.53 27.30
C LEU A 144 -8.90 4.21 26.63
N LEU A 145 -7.60 3.94 26.41
CA LEU A 145 -7.15 2.65 25.89
C LEU A 145 -7.45 1.53 26.90
N GLY A 146 -7.14 1.73 28.18
CA GLY A 146 -7.48 0.78 29.25
C GLY A 146 -8.98 0.57 29.47
N MET A 147 -9.84 1.52 29.09
CA MET A 147 -11.30 1.34 29.06
C MET A 147 -11.75 0.54 27.83
N ARG A 148 -11.22 0.82 26.65
CA ARG A 148 -11.55 0.07 25.42
C ARG A 148 -11.06 -1.37 25.47
N LEU A 149 -9.87 -1.62 26.00
CA LEU A 149 -9.35 -2.97 26.23
C LEU A 149 -10.34 -3.76 27.11
N ARG A 150 -10.77 -3.19 28.24
CA ARG A 150 -11.79 -3.76 29.15
C ARG A 150 -13.16 -4.00 28.52
N GLN A 151 -13.60 -3.11 27.63
CA GLN A 151 -14.92 -3.22 27.00
C GLN A 151 -15.04 -4.43 26.04
N PHE A 152 -13.91 -4.99 25.60
CA PHE A 152 -13.85 -6.02 24.56
C PHE A 152 -13.00 -7.24 24.99
N ASP A 153 -12.76 -7.41 26.29
CA ASP A 153 -11.91 -8.47 26.87
C ASP A 153 -10.48 -8.52 26.29
N LEU A 154 -10.04 -7.40 25.72
CA LEU A 154 -8.68 -7.20 25.21
C LEU A 154 -7.72 -6.68 26.29
N ASP A 155 -8.16 -6.47 27.54
CA ASP A 155 -7.29 -6.26 28.71
C ASP A 155 -6.96 -7.56 29.47
N GLN A 156 -7.75 -8.62 29.27
CA GLN A 156 -7.61 -9.91 29.94
C GLN A 156 -6.17 -10.45 29.85
N PRO A 157 -5.67 -11.23 30.83
CA PRO A 157 -4.30 -11.76 30.80
C PRO A 157 -3.92 -12.43 29.47
N LEU A 158 -2.64 -12.36 29.10
CA LEU A 158 -2.12 -13.10 27.94
C LEU A 158 -2.34 -14.61 28.19
N GLY A 159 -3.16 -15.25 27.35
CA GLY A 159 -3.64 -16.62 27.56
C GLY A 159 -5.03 -16.77 28.18
N ALA A 160 -5.83 -15.69 28.28
CA ALA A 160 -7.25 -15.80 28.66
C ALA A 160 -8.07 -16.58 27.60
N LEU A 161 -9.04 -17.38 28.05
CA LEU A 161 -9.86 -18.22 27.18
C LEU A 161 -10.69 -17.38 26.21
N LEU A 162 -10.68 -17.74 24.92
CA LEU A 162 -11.51 -17.08 23.90
C LEU A 162 -12.95 -17.60 23.94
N PRO A 163 -13.97 -16.74 23.84
CA PRO A 163 -15.35 -17.18 23.79
C PRO A 163 -15.63 -17.92 22.47
N VAL A 164 -16.35 -19.03 22.54
CA VAL A 164 -16.91 -19.77 21.40
C VAL A 164 -18.37 -20.12 21.67
N SER A 165 -19.17 -20.29 20.62
CA SER A 165 -20.56 -20.71 20.78
C SER A 165 -20.67 -22.22 21.04
N SER A 166 -21.86 -22.64 21.43
CA SER A 166 -22.26 -24.05 21.61
C SER A 166 -21.94 -24.93 20.38
N ALA A 167 -21.85 -24.37 19.17
CA ALA A 167 -21.48 -25.09 17.95
C ALA A 167 -20.02 -25.62 17.95
N ALA A 168 -19.11 -25.04 18.74
CA ALA A 168 -17.73 -25.52 18.86
C ALA A 168 -17.58 -26.77 19.74
N GLN A 169 -18.65 -27.19 20.44
CA GLN A 169 -18.55 -28.19 21.50
C GLN A 169 -18.17 -29.58 21.01
N GLU A 170 -18.53 -29.96 19.78
CA GLU A 170 -18.09 -31.20 19.14
C GLU A 170 -16.57 -31.23 18.94
N ALA A 171 -15.98 -30.14 18.44
CA ALA A 171 -14.54 -30.04 18.26
C ALA A 171 -13.76 -30.04 19.59
N ILE A 172 -14.33 -29.44 20.64
CA ILE A 172 -13.77 -29.47 22.01
C ILE A 172 -13.79 -30.90 22.60
N LEU A 173 -14.82 -31.70 22.30
CA LEU A 173 -14.88 -33.10 22.73
C LEU A 173 -13.84 -33.99 22.01
N HIS A 174 -13.42 -33.60 20.80
CA HIS A 174 -12.39 -34.32 20.03
C HIS A 174 -10.95 -33.90 20.37
N ASP A 175 -10.74 -32.73 20.95
CA ASP A 175 -9.42 -32.22 21.33
C ASP A 175 -9.51 -31.47 22.67
N SER A 176 -9.22 -32.18 23.76
CA SER A 176 -9.31 -31.65 25.12
C SER A 176 -8.34 -30.49 25.39
N ASP A 177 -7.26 -30.35 24.61
CA ASP A 177 -6.31 -29.27 24.80
C ASP A 177 -6.91 -27.91 24.44
N LEU A 178 -7.98 -27.88 23.63
CA LEU A 178 -8.77 -26.67 23.35
C LEU A 178 -9.35 -26.02 24.61
N LEU A 179 -9.63 -26.79 25.68
CA LEU A 179 -10.13 -26.25 26.95
C LEU A 179 -9.13 -25.30 27.64
N ASN A 180 -7.85 -25.34 27.26
CA ASN A 180 -6.84 -24.38 27.71
C ASN A 180 -6.86 -23.05 26.93
N TYR A 181 -7.66 -22.94 25.86
CA TYR A 181 -7.67 -21.80 24.95
C TYR A 181 -9.04 -21.20 24.67
N VAL A 182 -10.14 -21.95 24.88
CA VAL A 182 -11.52 -21.47 24.62
C VAL A 182 -12.49 -21.77 25.77
N ALA A 183 -13.53 -20.94 25.88
CA ALA A 183 -14.65 -21.12 26.80
C ALA A 183 -15.97 -21.07 26.01
N VAL A 184 -16.87 -22.03 26.26
CA VAL A 184 -18.19 -22.04 25.62
C VAL A 184 -19.10 -21.02 26.32
N GLU A 185 -19.56 -20.01 25.59
CA GLU A 185 -20.53 -19.05 26.11
C GLU A 185 -21.98 -19.52 25.87
N PRO A 186 -22.89 -19.30 26.83
CA PRO A 186 -24.33 -19.52 26.60
C PRO A 186 -24.90 -18.48 25.64
N ASP A 187 -25.73 -18.93 24.69
CA ASP A 187 -26.29 -18.12 23.62
C ASP A 187 -27.18 -16.96 24.15
N GLY A 188 -26.65 -15.73 24.21
CA GLY A 188 -27.44 -14.56 24.63
C GLY A 188 -26.76 -13.19 24.79
N GLY A 189 -25.44 -13.04 24.55
CA GLY A 189 -24.68 -11.82 24.89
C GLY A 189 -24.23 -10.92 23.73
N SER A 190 -23.80 -9.70 24.07
CA SER A 190 -23.13 -8.71 23.19
C SER A 190 -21.84 -9.26 22.51
N VAL A 191 -21.26 -10.30 23.10
CA VAL A 191 -20.05 -11.01 22.63
C VAL A 191 -20.29 -11.85 21.36
N ARG A 192 -21.55 -12.06 20.96
CA ARG A 192 -21.97 -12.95 19.85
C ARG A 192 -21.13 -12.81 18.56
N THR A 193 -20.79 -11.60 18.14
CA THR A 193 -19.98 -11.39 16.92
C THR A 193 -18.54 -11.89 17.07
N PHE A 194 -17.91 -11.67 18.23
CA PHE A 194 -16.56 -12.14 18.51
C PHE A 194 -16.54 -13.65 18.75
N GLY A 195 -17.46 -14.16 19.56
CA GLY A 195 -17.63 -15.60 19.79
C GLY A 195 -17.90 -16.36 18.49
N GLN A 196 -18.74 -15.84 17.59
CA GLN A 196 -18.97 -16.44 16.27
C GLN A 196 -17.71 -16.40 15.38
N MET A 197 -16.93 -15.32 15.42
CA MET A 197 -15.67 -15.22 14.67
C MET A 197 -14.65 -16.27 15.13
N VAL A 198 -14.45 -16.41 16.44
CA VAL A 198 -13.56 -17.44 17.02
C VAL A 198 -14.10 -18.83 16.73
N THR A 199 -15.42 -19.05 16.81
CA THR A 199 -16.07 -20.32 16.45
C THR A 199 -15.82 -20.69 14.98
N ASN A 200 -15.97 -19.74 14.06
CA ASN A 200 -15.72 -19.97 12.63
C ASN A 200 -14.24 -20.33 12.37
N ALA A 201 -13.30 -19.66 13.06
CA ALA A 201 -11.89 -20.03 13.01
C ALA A 201 -11.62 -21.43 13.59
N LEU A 202 -12.29 -21.80 14.68
CA LEU A 202 -12.17 -23.12 15.31
C LEU A 202 -12.69 -24.23 14.39
N MET A 203 -13.92 -24.10 13.90
CA MET A 203 -14.56 -25.08 13.00
C MET A 203 -13.83 -25.16 11.66
N GLY A 204 -13.20 -24.07 11.22
CA GLY A 204 -12.40 -24.01 10.00
C GLY A 204 -13.28 -23.98 8.75
N TRP A 205 -12.85 -24.70 7.71
CA TRP A 205 -13.44 -24.63 6.37
C TRP A 205 -14.18 -25.93 6.07
N HIS A 206 -15.50 -25.91 6.23
CA HIS A 206 -16.34 -27.01 5.76
C HIS A 206 -16.31 -27.07 4.22
N ASP A 207 -16.08 -28.27 3.69
CA ASP A 207 -16.25 -28.65 2.27
C ASP A 207 -15.42 -27.95 1.18
N VAL A 208 -14.19 -27.49 1.49
CA VAL A 208 -13.26 -27.12 0.41
C VAL A 208 -11.93 -27.86 0.52
N GLN A 209 -11.75 -28.87 -0.33
CA GLN A 209 -10.44 -29.32 -0.81
C GLN A 209 -9.80 -28.19 -1.64
N LEU A 210 -9.39 -27.12 -0.96
CA LEU A 210 -8.59 -26.06 -1.54
C LEU A 210 -7.25 -26.66 -1.95
N ALA A 211 -7.07 -26.89 -3.24
CA ALA A 211 -5.82 -27.37 -3.82
C ALA A 211 -4.64 -26.50 -3.35
N SER A 212 -3.49 -27.14 -3.13
CA SER A 212 -2.26 -26.51 -2.63
C SER A 212 -1.84 -25.36 -3.54
N SER A 213 -2.18 -24.14 -3.13
CA SER A 213 -2.05 -22.91 -3.92
C SER A 213 -1.86 -21.72 -2.98
N GLU A 214 -1.20 -20.67 -3.46
CA GLU A 214 -1.04 -19.42 -2.69
C GLU A 214 -2.42 -18.84 -2.32
N THR A 215 -3.37 -18.85 -3.26
CA THR A 215 -4.76 -18.42 -3.04
C THR A 215 -5.45 -19.20 -1.91
N ALA A 216 -5.22 -20.51 -1.81
CA ALA A 216 -5.72 -21.33 -0.71
C ALA A 216 -5.11 -20.92 0.63
N THR A 217 -3.80 -20.70 0.68
CA THR A 217 -3.09 -20.26 1.90
C THR A 217 -3.59 -18.88 2.33
N SER A 218 -3.69 -17.93 1.39
CA SER A 218 -4.23 -16.57 1.62
C SER A 218 -5.67 -16.56 2.13
N PHE A 219 -6.51 -17.50 1.71
CA PHE A 219 -7.88 -17.61 2.23
C PHE A 219 -7.88 -18.06 3.70
N LYS A 220 -7.02 -19.02 4.07
CA LYS A 220 -6.91 -19.51 5.45
C LYS A 220 -6.39 -18.42 6.38
N THR A 221 -5.32 -17.72 5.99
CA THR A 221 -4.74 -16.62 6.78
C THR A 221 -5.68 -15.43 6.88
N GLN A 222 -6.46 -15.11 5.85
CA GLN A 222 -7.50 -14.07 5.94
C GLN A 222 -8.50 -14.33 7.08
N LEU A 223 -8.84 -15.59 7.31
CA LEU A 223 -9.81 -15.98 8.35
C LEU A 223 -9.18 -16.09 9.75
N LEU A 224 -7.89 -16.42 9.86
CA LEU A 224 -7.18 -16.59 11.14
C LEU A 224 -6.39 -15.34 11.60
N VAL A 225 -6.06 -14.45 10.66
CA VAL A 225 -5.28 -13.23 10.88
C VAL A 225 -6.11 -12.00 10.53
N ASP A 226 -6.45 -11.77 9.26
CA ASP A 226 -6.99 -10.48 8.80
C ASP A 226 -8.30 -10.12 9.51
N ILE A 227 -9.24 -11.07 9.61
CA ILE A 227 -10.54 -10.84 10.24
C ILE A 227 -10.40 -10.62 11.76
N PRO A 228 -9.74 -11.51 12.55
CA PRO A 228 -9.49 -11.26 13.97
C PRO A 228 -8.69 -9.99 14.26
N LEU A 229 -7.69 -9.68 13.44
CA LEU A 229 -6.88 -8.47 13.56
C LEU A 229 -7.73 -7.22 13.28
N SER A 230 -8.44 -7.18 12.15
CA SER A 230 -9.30 -6.04 11.78
C SER A 230 -10.36 -5.78 12.83
N TYR A 231 -10.98 -6.85 13.36
CA TYR A 231 -11.94 -6.76 14.46
C TYR A 231 -11.28 -6.15 15.70
N ALA A 232 -10.16 -6.69 16.17
CA ALA A 232 -9.49 -6.20 17.37
C ALA A 232 -9.01 -4.75 17.22
N LEU A 233 -8.28 -4.41 16.16
CA LEU A 233 -7.76 -3.05 15.91
C LEU A 233 -8.90 -2.03 15.77
N GLY A 234 -10.01 -2.41 15.11
CA GLY A 234 -11.20 -1.58 14.97
C GLY A 234 -11.92 -1.33 16.30
N ARG A 235 -12.05 -2.35 17.16
CA ARG A 235 -12.64 -2.21 18.50
C ARG A 235 -11.75 -1.39 19.44
N LEU A 236 -10.43 -1.53 19.33
CA LEU A 236 -9.48 -0.64 20.00
C LEU A 236 -9.55 0.81 19.48
N GLY A 237 -10.16 1.01 18.31
CA GLY A 237 -10.34 2.29 17.65
C GLY A 237 -9.00 2.91 17.22
N LEU A 238 -8.10 2.06 16.72
CA LEU A 238 -6.86 2.48 16.09
C LEU A 238 -7.12 2.91 14.64
N HIS A 239 -6.32 3.86 14.15
CA HIS A 239 -6.28 4.18 12.72
C HIS A 239 -5.30 3.23 12.02
N PHE A 240 -5.83 2.14 11.47
CA PHE A 240 -5.08 1.10 10.79
C PHE A 240 -5.46 0.98 9.30
N ARG A 241 -4.55 0.39 8.52
CA ARG A 241 -4.84 -0.10 7.16
C ARG A 241 -4.31 -1.52 7.05
N ILE A 242 -5.04 -2.38 6.34
CA ILE A 242 -4.60 -3.72 5.95
C ILE A 242 -4.72 -3.79 4.43
N ASP A 243 -3.73 -4.39 3.78
CA ASP A 243 -3.78 -4.70 2.35
C ASP A 243 -3.14 -6.06 2.07
N ARG A 244 -3.58 -6.69 0.98
CA ARG A 244 -3.03 -7.96 0.50
C ARG A 244 -2.50 -7.83 -0.91
N ASN A 245 -1.37 -8.47 -1.20
CA ASN A 245 -0.78 -8.50 -2.53
C ASN A 245 -1.47 -9.54 -3.42
N THR A 246 -2.77 -9.39 -3.65
CA THR A 246 -3.51 -10.26 -4.58
C THR A 246 -2.93 -10.11 -5.99
N ALA A 247 -2.88 -11.23 -6.72
CA ALA A 247 -2.14 -11.30 -7.98
C ALA A 247 -2.72 -10.36 -9.05
N ASP A 248 -1.97 -9.30 -9.38
CA ASP A 248 -2.16 -8.55 -10.62
C ASP A 248 -1.93 -9.52 -11.81
N PRO A 249 -2.84 -9.59 -12.81
CA PRO A 249 -2.61 -10.35 -14.03
C PRO A 249 -1.33 -9.95 -14.80
N SER A 250 -0.68 -8.82 -14.48
CA SER A 250 0.66 -8.46 -14.98
C SER A 250 1.83 -9.26 -14.36
N GLY A 251 1.55 -10.31 -13.59
CA GLY A 251 2.45 -10.94 -12.62
C GLY A 251 3.90 -11.21 -13.04
N ALA A 252 4.84 -10.44 -12.46
CA ALA A 252 6.25 -10.85 -12.28
C ALA A 252 6.99 -10.01 -11.22
N THR A 253 6.94 -8.68 -11.34
CA THR A 253 7.87 -7.77 -10.64
C THR A 253 7.41 -7.36 -9.24
N THR A 254 6.15 -6.98 -9.05
CA THR A 254 5.67 -6.46 -7.75
C THR A 254 5.50 -7.57 -6.69
N LYS A 255 5.08 -8.79 -7.09
CA LYS A 255 5.00 -9.98 -6.21
C LYS A 255 6.33 -10.36 -5.54
N ARG A 256 7.46 -10.14 -6.22
CA ARG A 256 8.79 -10.52 -5.70
C ARG A 256 9.33 -9.57 -4.62
N LEU A 257 8.81 -8.34 -4.57
CA LEU A 257 9.36 -7.25 -3.76
C LEU A 257 8.43 -6.78 -2.64
N ARG A 258 7.15 -7.18 -2.68
CA ARG A 258 6.11 -6.82 -1.72
C ARG A 258 5.55 -8.09 -1.03
N PRO A 259 5.45 -8.11 0.32
CA PRO A 259 4.81 -9.17 1.07
C PRO A 259 3.34 -9.40 0.71
N ASP A 260 2.85 -10.63 0.90
CA ASP A 260 1.47 -11.02 0.60
C ASP A 260 0.42 -10.37 1.51
N PHE A 261 0.80 -10.05 2.74
CA PHE A 261 -0.03 -9.33 3.71
C PHE A 261 0.75 -8.17 4.34
N LEU A 262 0.09 -7.01 4.49
CA LEU A 262 0.66 -5.82 5.09
C LEU A 262 -0.37 -5.14 6.01
N CYS A 263 0.06 -4.73 7.21
CA CYS A 263 -0.75 -4.00 8.17
C CYS A 263 0.02 -2.80 8.72
N TRP A 264 -0.56 -1.61 8.54
CA TRP A 264 -0.01 -0.34 8.99
C TRP A 264 -0.84 0.26 10.12
N ILE A 265 -0.16 0.82 11.12
CA ILE A 265 -0.76 1.71 12.12
C ILE A 265 -0.11 3.08 11.93
N ARG A 266 -0.91 4.13 11.71
CA ARG A 266 -0.39 5.49 11.41
C ARG A 266 0.73 5.50 10.34
N ASN A 267 0.54 4.71 9.27
CA ASN A 267 1.47 4.54 8.15
C ASN A 267 2.83 3.88 8.45
N ALA A 268 3.17 3.55 9.70
CA ALA A 268 4.24 2.62 10.01
C ALA A 268 3.80 1.19 9.67
N LEU A 269 4.62 0.43 8.94
CA LEU A 269 4.37 -1.00 8.67
C LEU A 269 4.77 -1.80 9.91
N LEU A 270 3.81 -2.42 10.60
CA LEU A 270 4.07 -3.03 11.91
C LEU A 270 3.71 -4.52 11.98
N LEU A 271 2.94 -5.03 11.03
CA LEU A 271 2.75 -6.46 10.83
C LEU A 271 2.77 -6.75 9.33
N LYS A 272 3.45 -7.83 8.92
CA LYS A 272 3.42 -8.34 7.54
C LYS A 272 3.37 -9.87 7.48
N GLY A 273 3.00 -10.41 6.33
CA GLY A 273 2.92 -11.86 6.10
C GLY A 273 3.41 -12.26 4.72
N GLU A 274 4.01 -13.44 4.63
CA GLU A 274 4.47 -14.08 3.39
C GLU A 274 3.87 -15.48 3.27
N GLU A 275 3.41 -15.84 2.08
CA GLU A 275 2.53 -16.98 1.88
C GLU A 275 2.94 -17.85 0.69
N LYS A 276 2.97 -19.16 0.90
CA LYS A 276 3.37 -20.13 -0.14
C LYS A 276 2.34 -21.24 -0.28
N ALA A 277 2.24 -21.79 -1.49
CA ALA A 277 1.29 -22.86 -1.80
C ALA A 277 1.54 -24.17 -1.03
N ASN A 278 2.82 -24.51 -0.82
CA ASN A 278 3.26 -25.83 -0.37
C ASN A 278 4.03 -25.72 0.94
N GLU A 279 3.77 -26.62 1.89
CA GLU A 279 4.37 -26.63 3.24
C GLU A 279 5.91 -26.65 3.23
N SER A 280 6.52 -27.29 2.22
CA SER A 280 7.97 -27.30 2.00
C SER A 280 8.59 -25.93 1.76
N ALA A 281 7.81 -24.94 1.32
CA ALA A 281 8.25 -23.57 1.06
C ALA A 281 8.13 -22.65 2.29
N LEU A 282 7.79 -23.15 3.48
CA LEU A 282 7.73 -22.32 4.69
C LEU A 282 9.07 -21.62 5.00
N GLN A 283 10.20 -22.28 4.75
CA GLN A 283 11.53 -21.69 4.90
C GLN A 283 11.82 -20.59 3.87
N GLU A 284 11.19 -20.63 2.70
CA GLU A 284 11.26 -19.56 1.71
C GLU A 284 10.44 -18.35 2.19
N ALA A 285 9.19 -18.56 2.61
CA ALA A 285 8.35 -17.53 3.22
C ALA A 285 9.05 -16.84 4.41
N SER A 286 9.69 -17.61 5.29
CA SER A 286 10.44 -17.08 6.43
C SER A 286 11.66 -16.25 6.03
N ARG A 287 12.36 -16.55 4.92
CA ARG A 287 13.46 -15.71 4.40
C ARG A 287 12.94 -14.44 3.74
N GLU A 288 11.80 -14.52 3.06
CA GLU A 288 11.15 -13.36 2.46
C GLU A 288 10.71 -12.32 3.51
N LEU A 289 10.53 -12.74 4.77
CA LEU A 289 10.30 -11.82 5.89
C LEU A 289 11.42 -10.79 6.08
N THR A 290 12.69 -11.13 5.84
CA THR A 290 13.81 -10.17 5.96
C THR A 290 14.26 -9.56 4.63
N SER A 291 13.87 -10.13 3.49
CA SER A 291 14.24 -9.57 2.16
C SER A 291 13.20 -8.60 1.56
N LYS A 292 11.89 -8.80 1.80
CA LYS A 292 10.83 -7.90 1.31
C LYS A 292 10.39 -6.94 2.41
N MET A 293 10.64 -5.64 2.27
CA MET A 293 10.18 -4.59 3.20
C MET A 293 10.56 -4.88 4.66
N ALA A 294 11.86 -4.98 4.90
CA ALA A 294 12.45 -5.45 6.15
C ALA A 294 12.29 -4.49 7.36
N THR A 295 11.87 -3.24 7.12
CA THR A 295 11.81 -2.16 8.12
C THR A 295 10.43 -1.51 8.18
N SER A 296 10.05 -0.96 9.33
CA SER A 296 8.71 -0.37 9.54
C SER A 296 8.47 0.94 8.77
N TRP A 297 9.55 1.63 8.42
CA TRP A 297 9.61 2.76 7.48
C TRP A 297 11.03 2.83 6.90
N ARG A 298 11.30 3.80 6.01
CA ARG A 298 12.66 4.07 5.52
C ARG A 298 13.42 4.94 6.54
N PRO A 299 14.49 4.46 7.20
CA PRO A 299 15.13 5.18 8.32
C PRO A 299 15.59 6.60 7.99
N GLY A 300 16.12 6.82 6.77
CA GLY A 300 16.55 8.13 6.31
C GLY A 300 15.44 9.19 6.19
N LEU A 301 14.16 8.81 6.20
CA LEU A 301 13.06 9.78 6.22
C LEU A 301 12.73 10.29 7.64
N LEU A 302 13.16 9.58 8.68
CA LEU A 302 12.96 9.92 10.09
C LEU A 302 14.27 9.73 10.88
N PRO A 303 15.33 10.50 10.57
CA PRO A 303 16.66 10.30 11.17
C PRO A 303 16.65 10.52 12.69
N GLY A 304 17.14 9.53 13.43
CA GLY A 304 17.17 9.53 14.90
C GLY A 304 15.87 9.09 15.57
N VAL A 305 14.88 8.59 14.82
CA VAL A 305 13.67 7.95 15.36
C VAL A 305 13.87 6.44 15.36
N SER A 306 13.79 5.82 16.55
CA SER A 306 13.96 4.36 16.69
C SER A 306 12.84 3.59 16.00
N MET A 307 13.20 2.52 15.29
CA MET A 307 12.21 1.62 14.68
C MET A 307 11.65 0.65 15.73
N PRO A 308 10.33 0.37 15.73
CA PRO A 308 9.79 -0.72 16.52
C PRO A 308 10.23 -2.06 15.96
N CYS A 309 10.18 -3.08 16.81
CA CYS A 309 10.05 -4.44 16.32
C CYS A 309 8.81 -4.56 15.43
N MET A 310 8.99 -5.03 14.19
CA MET A 310 7.87 -5.36 13.31
C MET A 310 7.44 -6.80 13.60
N MET A 311 6.15 -7.04 13.75
CA MET A 311 5.62 -8.41 13.85
C MET A 311 5.52 -9.02 12.46
N ALA A 312 5.55 -10.34 12.36
CA ALA A 312 5.44 -11.03 11.09
C ALA A 312 4.81 -12.42 11.21
N TYR A 313 4.35 -12.98 10.10
CA TYR A 313 4.07 -14.41 9.97
C TYR A 313 4.58 -14.98 8.65
N ALA A 314 5.01 -16.23 8.67
CA ALA A 314 5.19 -17.04 7.46
C ALA A 314 4.12 -18.13 7.45
N ALA A 315 3.45 -18.32 6.30
CA ALA A 315 2.45 -19.36 6.11
C ALA A 315 2.73 -20.16 4.83
N ALA A 316 2.55 -21.47 4.89
CA ALA A 316 2.76 -22.36 3.75
C ALA A 316 1.84 -23.58 3.85
N GLY A 317 0.88 -23.73 2.94
CA GLY A 317 -0.06 -24.86 2.94
C GLY A 317 -0.98 -24.88 4.17
N ASN A 318 -0.70 -25.74 5.17
CA ASN A 318 -1.34 -25.75 6.50
C ASN A 318 -0.39 -25.39 7.64
N LEU A 319 0.86 -25.02 7.35
CA LEU A 319 1.84 -24.63 8.36
C LEU A 319 1.90 -23.11 8.49
N MET A 320 2.00 -22.62 9.73
CA MET A 320 2.15 -21.19 10.02
C MET A 320 3.05 -20.97 11.24
N GLN A 321 3.86 -19.91 11.21
CA GLN A 321 4.67 -19.48 12.35
C GLN A 321 4.75 -17.96 12.42
N PHE A 322 4.72 -17.41 13.63
CA PHE A 322 4.86 -15.97 13.88
C PHE A 322 6.30 -15.60 14.24
N PHE A 323 6.69 -14.40 13.84
CA PHE A 323 8.04 -13.86 13.99
C PHE A 323 8.02 -12.43 14.52
N ALA A 324 9.14 -12.03 15.12
CA ALA A 324 9.50 -10.68 15.48
C ALA A 324 10.72 -10.26 14.66
N ILE A 325 10.60 -9.21 13.86
CA ILE A 325 11.70 -8.65 13.06
C ILE A 325 12.33 -7.50 13.84
N THR A 326 13.63 -7.62 14.12
CA THR A 326 14.44 -6.63 14.86
C THR A 326 15.74 -6.32 14.13
N GLU A 327 16.39 -5.21 14.46
CA GLU A 327 17.76 -4.95 13.99
C GLU A 327 18.73 -6.03 14.50
N SER A 328 19.66 -6.45 13.62
CA SER A 328 20.72 -7.40 13.92
C SER A 328 21.71 -6.83 14.94
N SER A 329 22.14 -7.66 15.90
CA SER A 329 23.07 -7.23 16.97
C SER A 329 24.45 -6.76 16.46
N GLY A 330 24.83 -7.12 15.23
CA GLY A 330 26.06 -6.69 14.57
C GLY A 330 25.96 -5.34 13.83
N GLY A 331 24.76 -4.75 13.72
CA GLY A 331 24.52 -3.49 13.00
C GLY A 331 24.44 -3.64 11.47
N GLY A 332 23.41 -3.06 10.86
CA GLY A 332 23.27 -2.96 9.39
C GLY A 332 22.36 -3.99 8.72
N GLY A 333 21.71 -4.88 9.47
CA GLY A 333 20.74 -5.86 8.97
C GLY A 333 19.52 -6.00 9.90
N VAL A 334 18.57 -6.85 9.50
CA VAL A 334 17.45 -7.28 10.36
C VAL A 334 17.37 -8.80 10.42
N GLU A 335 16.88 -9.31 11.55
CA GLU A 335 16.66 -10.73 11.82
C GLU A 335 15.21 -10.99 12.18
N ALA A 336 14.63 -12.07 11.63
CA ALA A 336 13.30 -12.55 11.97
C ALA A 336 13.40 -13.67 13.02
N TRP A 337 13.06 -13.35 14.26
CA TRP A 337 13.07 -14.28 15.39
C TRP A 337 11.73 -15.00 15.50
N PRO A 338 11.67 -16.35 15.49
CA PRO A 338 10.42 -17.06 15.70
C PRO A 338 9.91 -16.79 17.13
N ILE A 339 8.66 -16.31 17.23
CA ILE A 339 8.00 -16.05 18.51
C ILE A 339 6.91 -17.06 18.83
N SER A 340 6.45 -17.86 17.87
CA SER A 340 5.56 -19.00 18.13
C SER A 340 6.25 -20.33 17.84
N GLU A 341 5.66 -21.42 18.33
CA GLU A 341 5.87 -22.75 17.76
C GLU A 341 5.38 -22.82 16.30
N LEU A 342 5.64 -23.95 15.64
CA LEU A 342 5.12 -24.24 14.29
C LEU A 342 3.67 -24.76 14.40
N LEU A 343 2.71 -23.99 13.88
CA LEU A 343 1.29 -24.25 14.02
C LEU A 343 0.73 -24.97 12.78
N ASP A 344 0.08 -26.11 13.00
CA ASP A 344 -0.68 -26.86 11.99
C ASP A 344 -2.16 -26.41 12.00
N ILE A 345 -2.52 -25.52 11.05
CA ILE A 345 -3.87 -24.96 10.94
C ILE A 345 -4.88 -25.90 10.27
N SER A 346 -4.48 -27.13 9.89
CA SER A 346 -5.45 -28.19 9.57
C SER A 346 -6.21 -28.64 10.83
N ARG A 347 -5.61 -28.47 12.03
CA ARG A 347 -6.19 -28.85 13.32
C ARG A 347 -6.90 -27.67 14.00
N PRO A 348 -8.01 -27.91 14.73
CA PRO A 348 -8.69 -26.86 15.50
C PRO A 348 -7.76 -26.11 16.47
N LEU A 349 -6.91 -26.83 17.21
CA LEU A 349 -5.97 -26.25 18.17
C LEU A 349 -4.98 -25.28 17.50
N GLY A 350 -4.43 -25.64 16.34
CA GLY A 350 -3.53 -24.77 15.58
C GLY A 350 -4.22 -23.50 15.12
N ARG A 351 -5.47 -23.59 14.61
CA ARG A 351 -6.27 -22.42 14.22
C ARG A 351 -6.55 -21.48 15.40
N ILE A 352 -6.92 -22.02 16.56
CA ILE A 352 -7.17 -21.22 17.76
C ILE A 352 -5.90 -20.56 18.30
N LYS A 353 -4.75 -21.24 18.26
CA LYS A 353 -3.46 -20.64 18.61
C LYS A 353 -3.08 -19.48 17.69
N VAL A 354 -3.35 -19.58 16.38
CA VAL A 354 -3.18 -18.45 15.44
C VAL A 354 -4.06 -17.27 15.84
N VAL A 355 -5.35 -17.49 16.14
CA VAL A 355 -6.26 -16.40 16.58
C VAL A 355 -5.75 -15.74 17.87
N HIS A 356 -5.31 -16.54 18.87
CA HIS A 356 -4.66 -16.04 20.09
C HIS A 356 -3.46 -15.13 19.78
N HIS A 357 -2.53 -15.60 18.95
CA HIS A 357 -1.35 -14.83 18.57
C HIS A 357 -1.70 -13.53 17.81
N THR A 358 -2.68 -13.58 16.90
CA THR A 358 -3.20 -12.41 16.20
C THR A 358 -3.76 -11.35 17.17
N LEU A 359 -4.53 -11.77 18.18
CA LEU A 359 -5.08 -10.87 19.20
C LEU A 359 -4.01 -10.31 20.14
N HIS A 360 -2.99 -11.11 20.49
CA HIS A 360 -1.82 -10.63 21.22
C HIS A 360 -1.00 -9.60 20.42
N ILE A 361 -0.86 -9.80 19.11
CA ILE A 361 -0.26 -8.80 18.20
C ILE A 361 -1.13 -7.54 18.15
N ALA A 362 -2.45 -7.65 18.05
CA ALA A 362 -3.35 -6.47 18.08
C ALA A 362 -3.15 -5.62 19.35
N ARG A 363 -2.95 -6.26 20.51
CA ARG A 363 -2.60 -5.62 21.77
C ARG A 363 -1.23 -4.92 21.72
N LEU A 364 -0.19 -5.57 21.17
CA LEU A 364 1.12 -4.91 20.94
C LEU A 364 0.99 -3.67 20.03
N LEU A 365 0.23 -3.78 18.94
CA LEU A 365 0.04 -2.69 17.97
C LEU A 365 -0.71 -1.50 18.59
N ALA A 366 -1.67 -1.76 19.49
CA ALA A 366 -2.34 -0.72 20.26
C ALA A 366 -1.43 -0.06 21.30
N ALA A 367 -0.55 -0.84 21.93
CA ALA A 367 0.51 -0.33 22.79
C ALA A 367 1.48 0.59 22.04
N TYR A 368 1.87 0.21 20.81
CA TYR A 368 2.77 1.02 19.99
C TYR A 368 2.10 2.25 19.37
N ALA A 369 0.79 2.22 19.06
CA ALA A 369 0.09 3.28 18.34
C ALA A 369 0.35 4.72 18.87
N PRO A 370 0.37 4.98 20.19
CA PRO A 370 0.72 6.29 20.77
C PRO A 370 2.18 6.71 20.55
N LEU A 371 3.11 5.74 20.49
CA LEU A 371 4.55 5.93 20.28
C LEU A 371 4.92 6.07 18.80
N ALA A 372 4.03 5.69 17.89
CA ALA A 372 4.24 5.78 16.45
C ALA A 372 4.52 7.23 15.99
N PRO A 373 5.48 7.46 15.09
CA PRO A 373 5.83 8.82 14.63
C PRO A 373 4.61 9.54 14.04
N PRO A 374 4.34 10.80 14.43
CA PRO A 374 3.11 11.49 14.04
C PRO A 374 3.06 11.95 12.57
N GLN A 375 4.12 11.74 11.78
CA GLN A 375 4.34 12.40 10.47
C GLN A 375 4.79 11.46 9.34
N LEU A 376 4.38 10.18 9.36
CA LEU A 376 4.60 9.29 8.22
C LEU A 376 3.58 9.59 7.09
N SER A 377 3.88 10.54 6.21
CA SER A 377 3.03 10.88 5.06
C SER A 377 2.91 9.73 4.05
N ILE A 378 3.93 8.88 3.92
CA ILE A 378 3.93 7.71 3.03
C ILE A 378 4.17 6.43 3.84
N ALA A 379 3.41 5.39 3.53
CA ALA A 379 3.54 4.06 4.12
C ALA A 379 4.41 3.15 3.22
N LEU A 380 5.40 2.46 3.80
CA LEU A 380 6.21 1.47 3.08
C LEU A 380 5.33 0.33 2.56
N GLY A 381 5.41 0.03 1.27
CA GLY A 381 4.54 -0.95 0.61
C GLY A 381 3.10 -0.49 0.40
N GLY A 382 2.72 0.70 0.86
CA GLY A 382 1.42 1.30 0.58
C GLY A 382 1.32 1.70 -0.89
N MET A 383 0.14 1.54 -1.47
CA MET A 383 -0.17 2.01 -2.81
C MET A 383 -0.98 3.31 -2.74
N ILE A 384 -0.54 4.33 -3.48
CA ILE A 384 -1.27 5.56 -3.74
C ILE A 384 -1.82 5.44 -5.17
N GLN A 385 -3.11 5.70 -5.36
CA GLN A 385 -3.77 5.62 -6.67
C GLN A 385 -4.09 7.03 -7.18
N SER A 386 -3.78 7.30 -8.44
CA SER A 386 -4.22 8.50 -9.15
C SER A 386 -5.47 8.17 -9.96
N LYS A 387 -6.55 8.92 -9.74
CA LYS A 387 -7.83 8.78 -10.46
C LYS A 387 -8.15 10.06 -11.22
N GLY A 388 -8.64 9.91 -12.44
CA GLY A 388 -9.17 10.98 -13.27
C GLY A 388 -10.68 11.14 -13.15
N LEU A 389 -11.25 11.95 -14.04
CA LEU A 389 -12.70 12.14 -14.19
C LEU A 389 -13.42 10.79 -14.32
N GLY A 390 -14.56 10.64 -13.64
CA GLY A 390 -15.33 9.39 -13.60
C GLY A 390 -14.66 8.26 -12.82
N GLY A 391 -13.67 8.54 -11.97
CA GLY A 391 -13.00 7.55 -11.12
C GLY A 391 -12.03 6.62 -11.85
N ARG A 392 -11.78 6.83 -13.15
CA ARG A 392 -10.84 6.05 -13.97
C ARG A 392 -9.43 6.12 -13.38
N LEU A 393 -8.80 4.96 -13.20
CA LEU A 393 -7.43 4.88 -12.68
C LEU A 393 -6.43 5.36 -13.75
N LEU A 394 -5.67 6.41 -13.45
CA LEU A 394 -4.63 6.98 -14.32
C LEU A 394 -3.23 6.44 -13.99
N GLY A 395 -3.02 6.05 -12.73
CA GLY A 395 -1.74 5.51 -12.31
C GLY A 395 -1.74 5.03 -10.86
N ASN A 396 -0.64 4.44 -10.45
CA ASN A 396 -0.36 4.20 -9.04
C ASN A 396 1.12 4.42 -8.71
N VAL A 397 1.38 4.65 -7.42
CA VAL A 397 2.72 4.81 -6.84
C VAL A 397 2.83 3.89 -5.64
N MET A 398 3.89 3.09 -5.57
CA MET A 398 4.17 2.18 -4.46
C MET A 398 5.58 2.45 -3.91
N LEU A 399 5.68 2.60 -2.59
CA LEU A 399 6.94 2.84 -1.90
C LEU A 399 7.66 1.52 -1.56
N PHE A 400 8.93 1.39 -1.95
CA PHE A 400 9.86 0.37 -1.46
C PHE A 400 10.93 1.02 -0.55
N GLY A 401 11.83 0.22 0.03
CA GLY A 401 12.78 0.73 1.04
C GLY A 401 13.85 1.66 0.45
N ASP A 402 14.20 1.40 -0.80
CA ASP A 402 15.27 2.01 -1.58
C ASP A 402 14.75 2.80 -2.80
N PHE A 403 13.67 2.34 -3.45
CA PHE A 403 13.08 3.00 -4.62
C PHE A 403 11.55 3.21 -4.53
N VAL A 404 11.00 3.95 -5.48
CA VAL A 404 9.56 4.14 -5.71
C VAL A 404 9.16 3.47 -7.02
N GLN A 405 8.15 2.60 -7.04
CA GLN A 405 7.54 2.15 -8.30
C GLN A 405 6.40 3.10 -8.68
N LYS A 406 6.47 3.73 -9.85
CA LYS A 406 5.36 4.46 -10.45
C LYS A 406 4.85 3.71 -11.68
N ARG A 407 3.53 3.60 -11.81
CA ARG A 407 2.82 3.03 -12.96
C ARG A 407 1.87 4.10 -13.52
N ALA A 408 1.95 4.40 -14.82
CA ALA A 408 1.00 5.26 -15.52
C ALA A 408 0.25 4.45 -16.57
N PHE A 409 -1.06 4.30 -16.41
CA PHE A 409 -1.91 3.46 -17.25
C PHE A 409 -2.30 4.20 -18.52
N GLU A 410 -2.24 3.53 -19.67
CA GLU A 410 -2.52 4.16 -20.98
C GLU A 410 -1.68 5.43 -21.22
N TYR A 411 -0.39 5.38 -20.88
CA TYR A 411 0.53 6.52 -20.81
C TYR A 411 0.44 7.48 -22.01
N LEU A 412 0.55 6.94 -23.23
CA LEU A 412 0.51 7.73 -24.48
C LEU A 412 -0.87 8.33 -24.81
N GLY A 413 -1.92 7.93 -24.09
CA GLY A 413 -3.27 8.48 -24.19
C GLY A 413 -3.66 9.40 -23.04
N GLN A 414 -2.72 9.74 -22.14
CA GLN A 414 -2.98 10.70 -21.06
C GLN A 414 -2.83 12.15 -21.54
N PRO A 415 -3.74 13.06 -21.15
CA PRO A 415 -3.61 14.48 -21.45
C PRO A 415 -2.28 15.07 -20.96
N GLY A 416 -1.71 15.98 -21.74
CA GLY A 416 -0.46 16.67 -21.43
C GLY A 416 0.82 15.87 -21.67
N VAL A 417 0.73 14.59 -22.04
CA VAL A 417 1.90 13.79 -22.44
C VAL A 417 2.35 14.20 -23.84
N VAL A 418 3.63 14.57 -23.96
CA VAL A 418 4.25 15.04 -25.22
C VAL A 418 5.40 14.13 -25.66
N LEU A 419 6.00 13.37 -24.74
CA LEU A 419 7.06 12.41 -25.05
C LEU A 419 6.49 11.03 -25.36
N ASP A 420 7.03 10.41 -26.39
CA ASP A 420 6.89 8.97 -26.57
C ASP A 420 7.82 8.20 -25.60
N PHE A 421 7.66 6.87 -25.55
CA PHE A 421 8.46 6.05 -24.66
C PHE A 421 9.97 6.13 -24.95
N SER A 422 10.37 6.24 -26.22
CA SER A 422 11.78 6.33 -26.60
C SER A 422 12.42 7.62 -26.07
N THR A 423 11.74 8.74 -26.26
CA THR A 423 12.22 10.05 -25.82
C THR A 423 12.19 10.19 -24.30
N LEU A 424 11.27 9.52 -23.60
CA LEU A 424 11.30 9.43 -22.14
C LEU A 424 12.50 8.61 -21.63
N VAL A 425 12.86 7.51 -22.30
CA VAL A 425 14.09 6.75 -22.01
C VAL A 425 15.34 7.60 -22.26
N GLU A 426 15.38 8.37 -23.35
CA GLU A 426 16.47 9.34 -23.62
C GLU A 426 16.58 10.37 -22.50
N LEU A 427 15.45 10.96 -22.06
CA LEU A 427 15.40 11.94 -20.97
C LEU A 427 16.04 11.40 -19.70
N TYR A 428 15.55 10.26 -19.19
CA TYR A 428 16.09 9.66 -17.97
C TYR A 428 17.55 9.19 -18.12
N THR A 429 17.97 8.80 -19.32
CA THR A 429 19.36 8.43 -19.61
C THR A 429 20.29 9.65 -19.61
N ALA A 430 19.82 10.78 -20.14
CA ALA A 430 20.57 12.03 -20.17
C ALA A 430 20.68 12.65 -18.76
N THR A 431 19.57 12.79 -18.04
CA THR A 431 19.57 13.34 -16.67
C THR A 431 20.31 12.45 -15.67
N GLY A 432 20.29 11.13 -15.86
CA GLY A 432 21.08 10.18 -15.07
C GLY A 432 22.61 10.39 -15.18
N ARG A 433 23.11 10.96 -16.29
CA ARG A 433 24.54 11.27 -16.49
C ARG A 433 24.98 12.57 -15.81
N GLU A 434 24.06 13.52 -15.62
CA GLU A 434 24.33 14.79 -14.92
C GLU A 434 24.59 14.59 -13.41
N LEU A 435 24.24 13.43 -12.84
CA LEU A 435 24.43 13.07 -11.43
C LEU A 435 23.90 14.14 -10.43
N CYS A 436 22.85 14.88 -10.82
CA CYS A 436 22.26 15.92 -9.99
C CYS A 436 21.44 15.30 -8.84
N ALA A 437 21.84 15.56 -7.60
CA ALA A 437 21.12 15.08 -6.40
C ALA A 437 19.71 15.67 -6.25
N ASN A 438 19.43 16.79 -6.93
CA ASN A 438 18.16 17.52 -6.85
C ASN A 438 17.16 17.15 -7.97
N LEU A 439 17.44 16.11 -8.77
CA LEU A 439 16.55 15.61 -9.82
C LEU A 439 16.33 14.11 -9.65
N VAL A 440 15.10 13.65 -9.89
CA VAL A 440 14.76 12.23 -9.87
C VAL A 440 15.52 11.45 -10.95
N ARG A 441 15.93 10.23 -10.62
CA ARG A 441 16.64 9.30 -11.53
C ARG A 441 16.03 7.90 -11.48
N LEU A 442 16.31 7.11 -12.51
CA LEU A 442 15.89 5.70 -12.54
C LEU A 442 16.73 4.87 -11.56
N HIS A 443 16.06 4.18 -10.65
CA HIS A 443 16.69 3.17 -9.82
C HIS A 443 17.13 1.99 -10.70
N GLN A 444 18.44 1.71 -10.72
CA GLN A 444 19.07 0.67 -11.56
C GLN A 444 18.69 0.76 -13.06
N GLY A 445 18.34 1.95 -13.57
CA GLY A 445 17.90 2.13 -14.95
C GLY A 445 16.55 1.49 -15.30
N ALA A 446 15.74 1.09 -14.32
CA ALA A 446 14.52 0.31 -14.58
C ALA A 446 13.33 1.17 -15.06
N ILE A 447 13.20 1.25 -16.39
CA ILE A 447 12.08 1.84 -17.15
C ILE A 447 11.57 0.82 -18.19
N ARG A 448 10.25 0.65 -18.34
CA ARG A 448 9.65 -0.26 -19.34
C ARG A 448 8.19 0.07 -19.65
N MET A 449 7.68 -0.46 -20.77
CA MET A 449 6.25 -0.54 -21.07
C MET A 449 5.71 -1.95 -20.81
N GLU A 450 4.60 -2.04 -20.09
CA GLU A 450 3.77 -3.24 -19.90
C GLU A 450 2.44 -3.01 -20.64
N GLY A 451 2.41 -3.38 -21.93
CA GLY A 451 1.30 -3.02 -22.83
C GLY A 451 1.24 -1.50 -23.02
N THR A 452 0.12 -0.88 -22.63
CA THR A 452 -0.04 0.59 -22.62
C THR A 452 0.38 1.24 -21.30
N THR A 453 0.86 0.46 -20.32
CA THR A 453 1.26 0.96 -18.98
C THR A 453 2.75 1.27 -18.95
N LEU A 454 3.12 2.51 -18.65
CA LEU A 454 4.50 2.88 -18.33
C LEU A 454 4.82 2.43 -16.91
N VAL A 455 5.96 1.77 -16.69
CA VAL A 455 6.44 1.38 -15.36
C VAL A 455 7.86 1.89 -15.14
N LEU A 456 8.03 2.65 -14.05
CA LEU A 456 9.27 3.30 -13.64
C LEU A 456 9.64 2.86 -12.23
N HIS A 457 10.91 2.55 -11.98
CA HIS A 457 11.47 2.51 -10.65
C HIS A 457 12.35 3.75 -10.46
N LEU A 458 12.05 4.56 -9.45
CA LEU A 458 12.59 5.92 -9.27
C LEU A 458 13.30 6.05 -7.93
N GLU A 459 14.35 6.86 -7.90
CA GLU A 459 15.08 7.24 -6.69
C GLU A 459 15.51 8.71 -6.77
N PRO A 460 15.75 9.40 -5.64
CA PRO A 460 15.61 8.92 -4.25
C PRO A 460 14.14 8.85 -3.78
N VAL A 461 13.88 7.98 -2.82
CA VAL A 461 12.69 8.08 -1.98
C VAL A 461 12.79 9.34 -1.10
N GLY A 462 11.70 10.11 -0.96
CA GLY A 462 11.64 11.34 -0.16
C GLY A 462 10.27 11.55 0.51
N LEU A 463 10.18 12.56 1.37
CA LEU A 463 8.93 13.06 1.94
C LEU A 463 8.28 14.05 0.95
N PRO A 464 6.98 13.92 0.61
CA PRO A 464 6.32 14.83 -0.31
C PRO A 464 6.09 16.19 0.36
N LEU A 465 6.17 17.27 -0.42
CA LEU A 465 5.76 18.61 0.00
C LEU A 465 4.30 18.86 -0.36
N ASP A 466 3.39 18.32 0.47
CA ASP A 466 1.94 18.50 0.30
C ASP A 466 1.49 19.97 0.52
N ALA A 467 2.33 20.77 1.17
CA ALA A 467 2.15 22.20 1.43
C ALA A 467 3.45 22.97 1.15
N PRO A 468 3.38 24.27 0.80
CA PRO A 468 4.55 25.12 0.68
C PRO A 468 5.35 25.24 2.00
N PRO A 469 6.65 25.56 1.93
CA PRO A 469 7.43 25.97 3.09
C PRO A 469 6.78 27.11 3.87
N ALA A 470 6.85 27.05 5.20
CA ALA A 470 6.21 28.01 6.10
C ALA A 470 7.02 29.30 6.33
N ASP A 471 8.29 29.31 5.96
CA ASP A 471 9.24 30.41 6.20
C ASP A 471 10.20 30.60 4.99
N GLU A 472 10.79 31.79 4.89
CA GLU A 472 11.62 32.18 3.74
C GLU A 472 12.96 31.43 3.67
N ALA A 473 13.51 30.95 4.79
CA ALA A 473 14.77 30.20 4.77
C ALA A 473 14.55 28.78 4.19
N THR A 474 13.53 28.07 4.69
CA THR A 474 13.11 26.78 4.14
C THR A 474 12.66 26.91 2.68
N LEU A 475 11.99 28.01 2.32
CA LEU A 475 11.63 28.30 0.92
C LEU A 475 12.87 28.52 0.04
N LYS A 476 13.84 29.31 0.48
CA LYS A 476 15.10 29.57 -0.24
C LYS A 476 15.86 28.26 -0.51
N GLU A 477 15.95 27.36 0.47
CA GLU A 477 16.54 26.03 0.28
C GLU A 477 15.77 25.19 -0.74
N ALA A 478 14.44 25.16 -0.65
CA ALA A 478 13.60 24.38 -1.55
C ALA A 478 13.66 24.89 -3.00
N ILE A 479 13.57 26.21 -3.21
CA ILE A 479 13.68 26.84 -4.53
C ILE A 479 15.07 26.64 -5.12
N ARG A 480 16.13 26.71 -4.31
CA ARG A 480 17.50 26.38 -4.76
C ARG A 480 17.59 24.93 -5.25
N GLY A 481 17.00 23.98 -4.51
CA GLY A 481 16.94 22.58 -4.93
C GLY A 481 16.18 22.39 -6.24
N VAL A 482 14.98 22.98 -6.36
CA VAL A 482 14.20 22.94 -7.61
C VAL A 482 15.01 23.51 -8.78
N LEU A 483 15.64 24.67 -8.63
CA LEU A 483 16.46 25.28 -9.69
C LEU A 483 17.68 24.45 -10.07
N LEU A 484 18.32 23.74 -9.13
CA LEU A 484 19.39 22.79 -9.44
C LEU A 484 18.89 21.62 -10.29
N GLY A 485 17.71 21.08 -9.99
CA GLY A 485 17.05 20.04 -10.80
C GLY A 485 16.64 20.53 -12.18
N VAL A 486 16.03 21.72 -12.27
CA VAL A 486 15.66 22.37 -13.54
C VAL A 486 16.90 22.65 -14.41
N ALA A 487 17.98 23.16 -13.83
CA ALA A 487 19.25 23.39 -14.53
C ALA A 487 19.82 22.09 -15.16
N ALA A 488 19.83 20.98 -14.40
CA ALA A 488 20.26 19.69 -14.93
C ALA A 488 19.35 19.18 -16.06
N LEU A 489 18.03 19.37 -15.96
CA LEU A 489 17.07 19.00 -17.01
C LEU A 489 17.25 19.86 -18.28
N HIS A 490 17.48 21.17 -18.12
CA HIS A 490 17.71 22.12 -19.21
C HIS A 490 19.01 21.82 -19.96
N ARG A 491 20.11 21.49 -19.27
CA ARG A 491 21.36 21.04 -19.90
C ARG A 491 21.22 19.73 -20.65
N ALA A 492 20.37 18.82 -20.17
CA ALA A 492 20.01 17.59 -20.87
C ALA A 492 19.15 17.83 -22.13
N GLY A 493 18.69 19.08 -22.38
CA GLY A 493 17.88 19.45 -23.54
C GLY A 493 16.36 19.29 -23.34
N PHE A 494 15.90 19.20 -22.09
CA PHE A 494 14.50 18.98 -21.73
C PHE A 494 13.93 20.11 -20.85
N VAL A 495 12.61 20.16 -20.73
CA VAL A 495 11.82 21.08 -19.88
C VAL A 495 10.81 20.29 -19.06
N HIS A 496 10.54 20.71 -17.83
CA HIS A 496 9.77 19.91 -16.86
C HIS A 496 8.25 19.97 -17.08
N ARG A 497 7.74 21.16 -17.44
CA ARG A 497 6.31 21.43 -17.71
C ARG A 497 5.36 21.37 -16.50
N ASP A 498 5.53 20.46 -15.53
CA ASP A 498 4.70 20.40 -14.32
C ASP A 498 5.46 20.73 -13.01
N ILE A 499 6.13 21.89 -12.92
CA ILE A 499 6.80 22.31 -11.69
C ILE A 499 5.78 22.84 -10.68
N ARG A 500 5.61 22.14 -9.56
CA ARG A 500 4.68 22.46 -8.47
C ARG A 500 5.10 21.76 -7.17
N TRP A 501 4.65 22.23 -6.01
CA TRP A 501 5.05 21.66 -4.70
C TRP A 501 4.83 20.15 -4.57
N ARG A 502 3.70 19.63 -5.09
CA ARG A 502 3.40 18.17 -5.11
C ARG A 502 4.42 17.33 -5.89
N ASN A 503 5.19 17.96 -6.78
CA ASN A 503 6.21 17.32 -7.60
C ASN A 503 7.63 17.62 -7.05
N VAL A 504 7.73 18.01 -5.77
CA VAL A 504 8.99 18.19 -5.04
C VAL A 504 8.96 17.31 -3.78
N VAL A 505 10.03 16.55 -3.57
CA VAL A 505 10.23 15.76 -2.35
C VAL A 505 11.43 16.27 -1.55
N ARG A 506 11.33 16.27 -0.22
CA ARG A 506 12.43 16.52 0.69
C ARG A 506 13.06 15.19 1.10
N VAL A 507 14.36 15.04 0.89
CA VAL A 507 15.17 13.94 1.40
C VAL A 507 15.93 14.47 2.63
N PRO A 508 15.56 14.07 3.86
CA PRO A 508 16.33 14.41 5.05
C PRO A 508 17.70 13.74 5.00
N GLU A 509 18.74 14.47 5.41
CA GLU A 509 20.06 13.85 5.56
C GLU A 509 20.18 13.05 6.87
N LEU A 510 21.08 12.05 6.88
CA LEU A 510 21.59 11.49 8.13
C LEU A 510 22.35 12.60 8.86
N ARG A 511 22.09 12.76 10.16
CA ARG A 511 22.59 13.87 11.03
C ARG A 511 24.13 13.97 11.19
N SER A 512 24.91 13.24 10.41
CA SER A 512 26.36 13.07 10.55
C SER A 512 27.20 13.99 9.65
N SER A 513 26.59 14.68 8.68
CA SER A 513 27.28 15.45 7.62
C SER A 513 27.34 16.96 7.86
N GLY A 514 26.42 17.52 8.67
CA GLY A 514 26.24 18.97 8.79
C GLY A 514 25.64 19.66 7.55
N SER A 515 25.17 18.89 6.56
CA SER A 515 24.56 19.40 5.33
C SER A 515 23.03 19.49 5.44
N LEU A 516 22.43 20.37 4.64
CA LEU A 516 21.01 20.71 4.66
C LEU A 516 20.15 19.65 3.96
N SER A 517 18.84 19.65 4.21
CA SER A 517 17.94 18.69 3.53
C SER A 517 17.96 18.88 2.02
N THR A 518 18.05 17.78 1.26
CA THR A 518 18.05 17.86 -0.21
C THR A 518 16.61 17.91 -0.72
N TYR A 519 16.27 18.95 -1.49
CA TYR A 519 15.00 19.06 -2.19
C TYR A 519 15.15 18.57 -3.64
N VAL A 520 14.29 17.64 -4.05
CA VAL A 520 14.40 16.89 -5.30
C VAL A 520 13.15 17.07 -6.14
N LEU A 521 13.33 17.48 -7.39
CA LEU A 521 12.28 17.59 -8.40
C LEU A 521 11.96 16.20 -8.98
N ILE A 522 10.68 15.83 -8.97
CA ILE A 522 10.14 14.53 -9.41
C ILE A 522 9.03 14.74 -10.48
N ASP A 523 8.52 13.64 -11.06
CA ASP A 523 7.40 13.67 -12.03
C ASP A 523 7.77 14.20 -13.43
N LEU A 524 8.67 13.51 -14.12
CA LEU A 524 9.20 13.89 -15.45
C LEU A 524 8.35 13.37 -16.63
N GLU A 525 7.24 12.68 -16.36
CA GLU A 525 6.43 12.01 -17.38
C GLU A 525 5.64 12.99 -18.28
N HIS A 526 5.44 14.22 -17.81
CA HIS A 526 4.88 15.35 -18.57
C HIS A 526 5.94 16.30 -19.15
N ALA A 527 7.23 16.00 -19.00
CA ALA A 527 8.32 16.78 -19.58
C ALA A 527 8.19 16.86 -21.12
N ALA A 528 8.99 17.73 -21.74
CA ALA A 528 9.19 17.73 -23.19
C ALA A 528 10.64 18.05 -23.53
N ARG A 529 11.04 17.86 -24.78
CA ARG A 529 12.30 18.44 -25.28
C ARG A 529 12.19 19.97 -25.25
N ALA A 530 13.27 20.66 -24.93
CA ALA A 530 13.31 22.14 -24.91
C ALA A 530 13.10 22.76 -26.31
N ASP A 531 13.36 21.99 -27.37
CA ASP A 531 13.12 22.35 -28.77
C ASP A 531 11.73 21.92 -29.30
N CYS A 532 10.85 21.37 -28.46
CA CYS A 532 9.53 20.87 -28.87
C CYS A 532 8.71 21.94 -29.61
N ALA A 533 8.12 21.58 -30.75
CA ALA A 533 7.35 22.48 -31.62
C ALA A 533 5.84 22.48 -31.33
N VAL A 534 5.37 21.67 -30.38
CA VAL A 534 3.95 21.54 -30.03
C VAL A 534 3.39 22.83 -29.46
N ASP A 535 2.25 23.28 -30.00
CA ASP A 535 1.47 24.37 -29.41
C ASP A 535 0.78 23.86 -28.15
N CYS A 536 1.28 24.30 -27.00
CA CYS A 536 0.80 23.87 -25.70
C CYS A 536 -0.50 24.55 -25.27
N ARG A 537 -1.09 25.41 -26.10
CA ARG A 537 -2.46 25.93 -25.91
C ARG A 537 -3.53 24.91 -26.28
N GLU A 538 -3.20 23.93 -27.13
CA GLU A 538 -4.12 22.89 -27.54
C GLU A 538 -4.58 22.04 -26.32
N PRO A 539 -5.88 21.68 -26.21
CA PRO A 539 -6.42 21.01 -25.02
C PRO A 539 -5.71 19.71 -24.64
N ASP A 540 -5.22 18.96 -25.62
CA ASP A 540 -4.57 17.66 -25.40
C ASP A 540 -3.15 17.80 -24.82
N PHE A 541 -2.51 18.96 -24.97
CA PHE A 541 -1.13 19.21 -24.50
C PHE A 541 -1.05 20.17 -23.31
N ARG A 542 -2.10 20.96 -23.06
CA ARG A 542 -2.20 21.89 -21.94
C ARG A 542 -2.30 21.15 -20.60
N LEU A 543 -1.48 21.53 -19.63
CA LEU A 543 -1.61 21.03 -18.26
C LEU A 543 -2.53 21.93 -17.43
N GLY A 544 -3.48 21.32 -16.73
CA GLY A 544 -4.42 22.02 -15.83
C GLY A 544 -3.79 22.61 -14.56
N SER A 545 -2.49 22.39 -14.35
CA SER A 545 -1.68 22.96 -13.26
C SER A 545 -1.08 24.34 -13.59
N TRP A 546 -1.16 24.80 -14.83
CA TRP A 546 -0.55 26.05 -15.25
C TRP A 546 -1.34 27.28 -14.76
N PRO A 547 -0.68 28.28 -14.14
CA PRO A 547 -1.36 29.43 -13.54
C PRO A 547 -1.88 30.46 -14.56
N SER A 548 -1.26 30.55 -15.75
CA SER A 548 -1.72 31.36 -16.88
C SER A 548 -1.14 30.81 -18.19
N GLU A 549 -1.68 31.24 -19.34
CA GLU A 549 -1.05 31.03 -20.65
C GLU A 549 0.14 31.96 -20.91
N ASP A 550 0.29 33.04 -20.13
CA ASP A 550 1.38 34.03 -20.27
C ASP A 550 2.78 33.44 -20.01
N MET A 551 2.87 32.19 -19.56
CA MET A 551 4.11 31.41 -19.45
C MET A 551 4.54 30.73 -20.75
N LEU A 552 3.67 30.65 -21.77
CA LEU A 552 3.98 30.09 -23.10
C LEU A 552 4.57 31.17 -24.01
N GLU A 553 5.44 30.80 -24.95
CA GLU A 553 6.01 31.73 -25.93
C GLU A 553 4.91 32.41 -26.77
N SER A 554 4.92 33.74 -26.79
CA SER A 554 3.89 34.53 -27.46
C SER A 554 3.86 34.27 -28.97
N GLY A 555 2.67 34.07 -29.52
CA GLY A 555 2.46 33.72 -30.93
C GLY A 555 2.54 32.21 -31.18
N SER A 556 3.65 31.56 -30.83
CA SER A 556 3.86 30.13 -31.08
C SER A 556 3.10 29.20 -30.13
N GLY A 557 2.79 29.65 -28.91
CA GLY A 557 2.17 28.82 -27.87
C GLY A 557 3.08 27.74 -27.29
N ARG A 558 4.37 27.77 -27.62
CA ARG A 558 5.34 26.74 -27.21
C ARG A 558 5.72 26.87 -25.74
N TYR A 559 5.95 25.73 -25.11
CA TYR A 559 6.59 25.67 -23.79
C TYR A 559 8.11 25.73 -23.94
N THR A 560 8.79 26.50 -23.09
CA THR A 560 10.24 26.81 -23.22
C THR A 560 10.97 26.65 -21.88
N PRO A 561 12.31 26.63 -21.85
CA PRO A 561 13.06 26.69 -20.58
C PRO A 561 12.67 27.88 -19.69
N ALA A 562 12.34 29.04 -20.27
CA ALA A 562 11.85 30.19 -19.53
C ALA A 562 10.45 29.97 -18.92
N SER A 563 9.64 29.09 -19.51
CA SER A 563 8.32 28.71 -18.99
C SER A 563 8.43 27.92 -17.67
N ASP A 564 9.44 27.05 -17.53
CA ASP A 564 9.75 26.39 -16.25
C ASP A 564 10.13 27.43 -15.17
N LEU A 565 10.90 28.46 -15.53
CA LEU A 565 11.27 29.54 -14.61
C LEU A 565 10.06 30.36 -14.14
N CYS A 566 9.05 30.58 -14.99
CA CYS A 566 7.78 31.16 -14.58
C CYS A 566 7.04 30.30 -13.53
N LEU A 567 7.11 28.96 -13.62
CA LEU A 567 6.54 28.08 -12.58
C LEU A 567 7.33 28.15 -11.27
N VAL A 568 8.66 28.26 -11.32
CA VAL A 568 9.48 28.51 -10.12
C VAL A 568 9.09 29.83 -9.46
N ALA A 569 8.85 30.89 -10.24
CA ALA A 569 8.33 32.16 -9.71
C ALA A 569 6.96 32.01 -9.02
N HIS A 570 6.10 31.11 -9.51
CA HIS A 570 4.81 30.82 -8.90
C HIS A 570 4.95 30.04 -7.58
N LEU A 571 5.90 29.10 -7.47
CA LEU A 571 6.22 28.44 -6.20
C LEU A 571 6.58 29.43 -5.09
N MET A 572 7.29 30.51 -5.44
CA MET A 572 7.75 31.56 -4.51
C MET A 572 6.61 32.44 -3.95
N MET A 573 5.40 32.39 -4.51
CA MET A 573 4.27 33.24 -4.09
C MET A 573 3.57 32.76 -2.80
N CYS A 574 4.06 31.70 -2.17
CA CYS A 574 3.38 31.07 -1.02
C CYS A 574 3.46 31.84 0.31
N ILE A 575 4.44 32.76 0.44
CA ILE A 575 4.67 33.58 1.64
C ILE A 575 5.18 34.97 1.24
N PRO A 576 5.10 35.99 2.12
CA PRO A 576 5.82 37.24 1.93
C PRO A 576 7.33 37.00 1.87
N LEU A 577 8.00 37.62 0.89
CA LEU A 577 9.45 37.52 0.68
C LEU A 577 10.15 38.82 1.04
N SER A 578 11.43 38.72 1.41
CA SER A 578 12.38 39.84 1.42
C SER A 578 12.44 40.57 0.07
N GLN A 579 12.93 41.81 0.06
CA GLN A 579 13.05 42.62 -1.16
C GLN A 579 13.84 41.91 -2.27
N SER A 580 14.91 41.19 -1.92
CA SER A 580 15.71 40.42 -2.87
C SER A 580 14.97 39.18 -3.39
N GLY A 581 14.17 38.53 -2.54
CA GLY A 581 13.30 37.41 -2.95
C GLY A 581 12.21 37.86 -3.91
N GLN A 582 11.59 39.02 -3.66
CA GLN A 582 10.64 39.65 -4.57
C GLN A 582 11.30 40.02 -5.91
N HIS A 583 12.52 40.55 -5.90
CA HIS A 583 13.27 40.87 -7.11
C HIS A 583 13.51 39.64 -8.00
N LEU A 584 13.98 38.53 -7.41
CA LEU A 584 14.14 37.28 -8.17
C LEU A 584 12.79 36.75 -8.68
N GLN A 585 11.76 36.74 -7.83
CA GLN A 585 10.42 36.27 -8.19
C GLN A 585 9.84 37.02 -9.39
N GLN A 586 9.99 38.35 -9.41
CA GLN A 586 9.57 39.20 -10.52
C GLN A 586 10.41 38.97 -11.78
N ALA A 587 11.73 38.86 -11.65
CA ALA A 587 12.63 38.61 -12.78
C ALA A 587 12.37 37.24 -13.45
N LEU A 588 12.08 36.20 -12.67
CA LEU A 588 11.68 34.87 -13.17
C LEU A 588 10.29 34.92 -13.84
N ALA A 589 9.30 35.54 -13.20
CA ALA A 589 7.95 35.67 -13.77
C ALA A 589 7.94 36.46 -15.09
N ALA A 590 8.74 37.53 -15.17
CA ALA A 590 8.89 38.37 -16.36
C ALA A 590 9.87 37.81 -17.41
N ARG A 591 10.41 36.59 -17.23
CA ARG A 591 11.40 35.94 -18.11
C ARG A 591 12.67 36.77 -18.38
N GLN A 592 13.08 37.57 -17.41
CA GLN A 592 14.29 38.40 -17.49
C GLN A 592 15.55 37.59 -17.13
N VAL A 593 15.39 36.43 -16.49
CA VAL A 593 16.48 35.50 -16.17
C VAL A 593 16.67 34.50 -17.32
N PRO A 594 17.88 34.38 -17.91
CA PRO A 594 18.08 33.62 -19.15
C PRO A 594 18.18 32.09 -18.96
N SER A 595 18.51 31.59 -17.77
CA SER A 595 18.53 30.14 -17.46
C SER A 595 18.39 29.87 -15.96
N ALA A 596 18.16 28.61 -15.59
CA ALA A 596 18.14 28.18 -14.19
C ALA A 596 19.52 28.36 -13.50
N GLU A 597 20.63 28.16 -14.21
CA GLU A 597 21.98 28.47 -13.70
C GLU A 597 22.16 29.96 -13.40
N ALA A 598 21.63 30.84 -14.25
CA ALA A 598 21.66 32.28 -14.00
C ALA A 598 20.79 32.66 -12.78
N ALA A 599 19.62 32.02 -12.61
CA ALA A 599 18.79 32.18 -11.41
C ALA A 599 19.55 31.80 -10.13
N LEU A 600 20.31 30.69 -10.16
CA LEU A 600 21.11 30.20 -9.02
C LEU A 600 22.23 31.15 -8.59
N GLN A 601 22.67 32.09 -9.44
CA GLN A 601 23.64 33.13 -9.07
C GLN A 601 23.01 34.38 -8.43
N HIS A 602 21.68 34.45 -8.34
CA HIS A 602 21.01 35.61 -7.73
C HIS A 602 21.36 35.74 -6.24
N GLU A 603 21.51 36.97 -5.76
CA GLU A 603 21.93 37.25 -4.37
C GLU A 603 21.00 36.59 -3.34
N TRP A 604 19.68 36.57 -3.59
CA TRP A 604 18.68 35.89 -2.74
C TRP A 604 18.99 34.40 -2.52
N LEU A 605 19.53 33.69 -3.50
CA LEU A 605 19.91 32.27 -3.38
C LEU A 605 21.35 32.07 -2.88
N SER A 606 22.17 33.12 -2.94
CA SER A 606 23.55 33.09 -2.46
C SER A 606 23.61 32.92 -0.94
N LEU A 607 24.64 32.23 -0.46
CA LEU A 607 24.88 31.93 0.97
C LEU A 607 25.44 33.13 1.76
N HIS A 608 25.64 34.29 1.14
CA HIS A 608 26.39 35.42 1.70
C HIS A 608 25.54 36.67 2.03
N ALA A 609 24.21 36.57 1.98
CA ALA A 609 23.30 37.61 2.44
C ALA A 609 22.68 37.22 3.79
N ALA A 610 23.37 37.59 4.87
CA ALA A 610 22.92 37.57 6.26
C ALA A 610 23.39 38.87 6.93
#